data_AF-A0A090VXV8-F1
#
_entry.id   AF-A0A090VXV8-F1
#
_cell.length_a   1.000
_cell.length_b   1.000
_cell.length_c   1.000
_cell.angle_alpha   90.00
_cell.angle_beta   90.00
_cell.angle_gamma   90.00
#
_symmetry.space_group_name_H-M   'P 1'
#
loop_
_entity.id
_entity.type
_entity.pdbx_description
1 polymer ?
#
loop_
_entity_poly.entity_id
_entity_poly.type
_entity_poly.pdbx_seq_one_letter_code
_entity_poly.pdbx_strand_id
1 'polypeptide(L)'
;MAGQHSGKVKAMHDERGNDVKEAGPSTPVSILGLDGAPQAGDKFNVFEDEREAKQIAAKRSQLQREQSVRTQRHITLDEIGRRIALGDFQELNIILKGDVDGSVEALTDSFQKLSTEEIQVNILHKGVGAITESDVLLASASDAIIVGFNVRPVGNARDIADKEEIDIRTYSIIYDAINDLKDAMEGMLSPEVKEEVTGTAEIREIFKVSKIGSIAGCMVTNGKIFRSSGVRLIRDGVVVHTGELASLKRFKDDVKEVSKGYDCGMQIKNYNDIKEGDIIEAFHEVEVKKKLK
;
A
#
# COMPACT_ATOMS: atom_id res chain seq x y z
N MET A 1 17.88 -33.95 -16.70
CA MET A 1 16.52 -33.55 -16.27
C MET A 1 16.63 -32.88 -14.92
N ALA A 2 15.98 -31.74 -14.72
CA ALA A 2 15.94 -31.00 -13.46
C ALA A 2 14.49 -30.64 -13.15
N GLY A 3 13.96 -31.12 -12.02
CA GLY A 3 12.56 -30.88 -11.66
C GLY A 3 11.58 -31.42 -12.71
N GLN A 4 10.79 -30.52 -13.30
CA GLN A 4 9.86 -30.78 -14.41
C GLN A 4 10.45 -30.49 -15.81
N HIS A 5 11.69 -30.01 -15.88
CA HIS A 5 12.33 -29.59 -17.12
C HIS A 5 13.30 -30.67 -17.62
N SER A 6 13.25 -30.93 -18.93
CA SER A 6 14.05 -31.96 -19.59
C SER A 6 14.76 -31.40 -20.81
N GLY A 7 15.86 -32.03 -21.23
CA GLY A 7 16.61 -31.56 -22.37
C GLY A 7 17.99 -32.16 -22.46
N LYS A 8 18.58 -32.05 -23.65
CA LYS A 8 19.96 -32.43 -23.91
C LYS A 8 20.87 -31.25 -23.61
N VAL A 9 21.96 -31.51 -22.90
CA VAL A 9 23.01 -30.52 -22.65
C VAL A 9 23.64 -30.14 -23.98
N LYS A 10 23.57 -28.86 -24.33
CA LYS A 10 24.15 -28.29 -25.55
C LYS A 10 25.51 -27.66 -25.28
N ALA A 11 25.66 -27.03 -24.13
CA ALA A 11 26.91 -26.42 -23.67
C ALA A 11 26.97 -26.48 -22.15
N MET A 12 28.19 -26.53 -21.62
CA MET A 12 28.48 -26.38 -20.19
C MET A 12 29.59 -25.36 -20.01
N HIS A 13 29.46 -24.49 -19.02
CA HIS A 13 30.46 -23.46 -18.72
C HIS A 13 30.87 -23.53 -17.23
N ASP A 14 32.13 -23.22 -16.96
CA ASP A 14 32.65 -23.04 -15.60
C ASP A 14 32.19 -21.70 -14.98
N GLU A 15 32.58 -21.43 -13.73
CA GLU A 15 32.26 -20.18 -13.03
C GLU A 15 32.88 -18.92 -13.65
N ARG A 16 33.83 -19.09 -14.58
CA ARG A 16 34.50 -18.02 -15.31
C ARG A 16 33.95 -17.85 -16.72
N GLY A 17 32.97 -18.66 -17.12
CA GLY A 17 32.34 -18.64 -18.43
C GLY A 17 33.11 -19.38 -19.52
N ASN A 18 34.11 -20.19 -19.18
CA ASN A 18 34.82 -21.01 -20.18
C ASN A 18 34.05 -22.30 -20.46
N ASP A 19 34.08 -22.75 -21.71
CA ASP A 19 33.49 -24.03 -22.11
C ASP A 19 34.17 -25.21 -21.43
N VAL A 20 33.37 -26.08 -20.80
CA VAL A 20 33.83 -27.32 -20.19
C VAL A 20 33.10 -28.53 -20.79
N LYS A 21 33.82 -29.64 -20.96
CA LYS A 21 33.26 -30.90 -21.49
C LYS A 21 32.84 -31.88 -20.41
N GLU A 22 33.46 -31.79 -19.24
CA GLU A 22 33.26 -32.71 -18.12
C GLU A 22 33.21 -31.91 -16.82
N ALA A 23 32.32 -32.31 -15.91
CA ALA A 23 32.16 -31.71 -14.60
C ALA A 23 32.36 -32.80 -13.53
N GLY A 24 33.42 -32.66 -12.73
CA GLY A 24 33.70 -33.57 -11.63
C GLY A 24 32.80 -33.28 -10.40
N PRO A 25 32.83 -34.16 -9.38
CA PRO A 25 32.17 -33.89 -8.11
C PRO A 25 32.62 -32.54 -7.52
N SER A 26 31.70 -31.84 -6.84
CA SER A 26 31.95 -30.53 -6.20
C SER A 26 32.32 -29.39 -7.15
N THR A 27 32.13 -29.54 -8.47
CA THR A 27 32.40 -28.48 -9.45
C THR A 27 31.08 -27.84 -9.90
N PRO A 28 30.85 -26.54 -9.66
CA PRO A 28 29.67 -25.86 -10.17
C PRO A 28 29.80 -25.66 -11.69
N VAL A 29 28.73 -25.94 -12.44
CA VAL A 29 28.68 -25.74 -13.89
C VAL A 29 27.35 -25.13 -14.31
N SER A 30 27.39 -24.22 -15.27
CA SER A 30 26.20 -23.68 -15.92
C SER A 30 25.85 -24.53 -17.14
N ILE A 31 24.63 -25.06 -17.18
CA ILE A 31 24.16 -25.97 -18.22
C ILE A 31 23.16 -25.27 -19.12
N LEU A 32 23.39 -25.31 -20.43
CA LEU A 32 22.45 -24.84 -21.45
C LEU A 32 21.80 -26.04 -22.16
N GLY A 33 20.48 -25.99 -22.39
CA GLY A 33 19.77 -26.94 -23.26
C GLY A 33 18.53 -27.60 -22.67
N LEU A 34 18.12 -27.23 -21.45
CA LEU A 34 16.81 -27.59 -20.91
C LEU A 34 15.69 -26.80 -21.61
N ASP A 35 14.48 -27.36 -21.61
CA ASP A 35 13.27 -26.77 -22.20
C ASP A 35 12.62 -25.67 -21.35
N GLY A 36 13.15 -25.39 -20.17
CA GLY A 36 12.76 -24.28 -19.30
C GLY A 36 13.72 -24.11 -18.13
N ALA A 37 13.46 -23.10 -17.31
CA ALA A 37 14.26 -22.81 -16.12
C ALA A 37 13.82 -23.72 -14.96
N PRO A 38 14.69 -24.63 -14.46
CA PRO A 38 14.39 -25.40 -13.26
C PRO A 38 14.38 -24.52 -12.01
N GLN A 39 13.69 -24.96 -10.96
CA GLN A 39 13.64 -24.23 -9.70
C GLN A 39 14.93 -24.45 -8.90
N ALA A 40 15.29 -23.46 -8.08
CA ALA A 40 16.43 -23.59 -7.19
C ALA A 40 16.21 -24.77 -6.21
N GLY A 41 17.20 -25.66 -6.11
CA GLY A 41 17.13 -26.84 -5.24
C GLY A 41 16.52 -28.09 -5.89
N ASP A 42 16.07 -28.01 -7.15
CA ASP A 42 15.62 -29.19 -7.89
C ASP A 42 16.75 -30.23 -8.04
N LYS A 43 16.38 -31.50 -7.87
CA LYS A 43 17.33 -32.61 -8.11
C LYS A 43 17.61 -32.76 -9.59
N PHE A 44 18.88 -32.69 -9.95
CA PHE A 44 19.37 -32.97 -11.29
C PHE A 44 19.65 -34.47 -11.47
N ASN A 45 19.01 -35.08 -12.47
CA ASN A 45 19.16 -36.49 -12.81
C ASN A 45 19.52 -36.65 -14.30
N VAL A 46 20.47 -37.53 -14.58
CA VAL A 46 20.86 -37.92 -15.95
C VAL A 46 20.15 -39.22 -16.31
N PHE A 47 19.67 -39.31 -17.54
CA PHE A 47 19.00 -40.49 -18.10
C PHE A 47 19.69 -40.88 -19.40
N GLU A 48 19.68 -42.19 -19.70
CA GLU A 48 20.24 -42.71 -20.95
C GLU A 48 19.31 -42.43 -22.14
N ASP A 49 17.99 -42.57 -21.95
CA ASP A 49 16.98 -42.28 -22.98
C ASP A 49 16.30 -40.92 -22.75
N GLU A 50 16.30 -40.08 -23.80
CA GLU A 50 15.60 -38.80 -23.83
C GLU A 50 14.08 -38.98 -23.68
N ARG A 51 13.51 -40.07 -24.22
CA ARG A 51 12.07 -40.33 -24.15
C ARG A 51 11.60 -40.57 -22.73
N GLU A 52 12.37 -41.32 -21.95
CA GLU A 52 12.06 -41.60 -20.55
C GLU A 52 12.09 -40.30 -19.72
N ALA A 53 13.12 -39.47 -19.89
CA ALA A 53 13.21 -38.17 -19.22
C ALA A 53 12.02 -37.27 -19.56
N LYS A 54 11.60 -37.21 -20.83
CA LYS A 54 10.43 -36.42 -21.27
C LYS A 54 9.12 -36.93 -20.67
N GLN A 55 8.92 -38.24 -20.58
CA GLN A 55 7.71 -38.81 -19.99
C GLN A 55 7.62 -38.49 -18.49
N ILE A 56 8.72 -38.60 -17.75
CA ILE A 56 8.77 -38.26 -16.33
C ILE A 56 8.53 -36.76 -16.11
N ALA A 57 9.19 -35.91 -16.91
CA ALA A 57 9.01 -34.46 -16.88
C ALA A 57 7.55 -34.05 -17.15
N ALA A 58 6.93 -34.60 -18.21
CA ALA A 58 5.54 -34.34 -18.54
C ALA A 58 4.58 -34.75 -17.41
N LYS A 59 4.80 -35.93 -16.81
CA LYS A 59 4.02 -36.41 -15.67
C LYS A 59 4.16 -35.49 -14.45
N ARG A 60 5.37 -35.00 -14.16
CA ARG A 60 5.62 -34.04 -13.06
C ARG A 60 4.92 -32.71 -13.32
N SER A 61 5.03 -32.18 -14.53
CA SER A 61 4.36 -30.93 -14.91
C SER A 61 2.84 -31.04 -14.80
N GLN A 62 2.26 -32.19 -15.20
CA GLN A 62 0.83 -32.45 -15.01
C GLN A 62 0.44 -32.46 -13.53
N LEU A 63 1.18 -33.19 -12.69
CA LEU A 63 0.92 -33.26 -11.24
C LEU A 63 1.03 -31.89 -10.57
N GLN A 64 2.03 -31.09 -10.95
CA GLN A 64 2.21 -29.74 -10.42
C GLN A 64 1.07 -28.81 -10.85
N ARG A 65 0.61 -28.90 -12.10
CA ARG A 65 -0.57 -28.17 -12.58
C ARG A 65 -1.82 -28.56 -11.79
N GLU A 66 -2.06 -29.85 -11.57
CA GLU A 66 -3.20 -30.33 -10.76
C GLU A 66 -3.12 -29.85 -9.31
N GLN A 67 -1.93 -29.84 -8.70
CA GLN A 67 -1.71 -29.32 -7.35
C GLN A 67 -1.96 -27.81 -7.28
N SER A 68 -1.46 -27.04 -8.26
CA SER A 68 -1.65 -25.58 -8.30
C SER A 68 -3.12 -25.18 -8.36
N VAL A 69 -3.93 -25.90 -9.16
CA VAL A 69 -5.38 -25.70 -9.25
C VAL A 69 -6.08 -26.06 -7.94
N ARG A 70 -5.60 -27.07 -7.20
CA ARG A 70 -6.15 -27.42 -5.88
C ARG A 70 -5.80 -26.43 -4.78
N THR A 71 -4.64 -25.77 -4.87
CA THR A 71 -4.19 -24.76 -3.89
C THR A 71 -4.75 -23.37 -4.14
N GLN A 72 -5.30 -23.10 -5.34
CA GLN A 72 -6.12 -21.91 -5.54
C GLN A 72 -7.37 -22.03 -4.68
N ARG A 73 -7.32 -21.43 -3.49
CA ARG A 73 -8.49 -21.25 -2.65
C ARG A 73 -9.50 -20.46 -3.47
N HIS A 74 -10.64 -21.06 -3.79
CA HIS A 74 -11.78 -20.30 -4.26
C HIS A 74 -12.13 -19.29 -3.18
N ILE A 75 -11.98 -18.00 -3.50
CA ILE A 75 -12.51 -16.92 -2.68
C ILE A 75 -14.01 -17.22 -2.53
N THR A 76 -14.45 -17.45 -1.29
CA THR A 76 -15.85 -17.78 -1.05
C THR A 76 -16.69 -16.52 -1.17
N LEU A 77 -17.97 -16.68 -1.52
CA LEU A 77 -18.93 -15.57 -1.53
C LEU A 77 -18.98 -14.83 -0.18
N ASP A 78 -18.77 -15.55 0.93
CA ASP A 78 -18.69 -14.97 2.27
C ASP A 78 -17.45 -14.10 2.47
N GLU A 79 -16.31 -14.48 1.89
CA GLU A 79 -15.08 -13.71 1.95
C GLU A 79 -15.19 -12.44 1.09
N ILE A 80 -15.80 -12.53 -0.09
CA ILE A 80 -16.14 -11.38 -0.92
C ILE A 80 -17.11 -10.45 -0.19
N GLY A 81 -18.16 -11.01 0.43
CA GLY A 81 -19.13 -10.24 1.21
C GLY A 81 -18.50 -9.52 2.40
N ARG A 82 -17.55 -10.15 3.10
CA ARG A 82 -16.78 -9.52 4.17
C ARG A 82 -15.89 -8.38 3.65
N ARG A 83 -15.22 -8.57 2.52
CA ARG A 83 -14.38 -7.53 1.87
C ARG A 83 -15.22 -6.32 1.42
N ILE A 84 -16.39 -6.55 0.84
CA ILE A 84 -17.32 -5.48 0.45
C ILE A 84 -17.87 -4.75 1.69
N ALA A 85 -18.18 -5.48 2.77
CA ALA A 85 -18.69 -4.88 4.01
C ALA A 85 -17.64 -4.02 4.74
N LEU A 86 -16.35 -4.28 4.54
CA LEU A 86 -15.26 -3.47 5.11
C LEU A 86 -15.10 -2.10 4.43
N GLY A 87 -15.74 -1.87 3.27
CA GLY A 87 -15.89 -0.55 2.64
C GLY A 87 -14.62 0.04 2.01
N ASP A 88 -13.45 -0.19 2.63
CA ASP A 88 -12.16 0.42 2.30
C ASP A 88 -11.08 -0.63 1.97
N PHE A 89 -11.47 -1.78 1.44
CA PHE A 89 -10.52 -2.82 1.02
C PHE A 89 -9.98 -2.52 -0.38
N GLN A 90 -8.66 -2.37 -0.50
CA GLN A 90 -7.97 -2.12 -1.76
C GLN A 90 -7.05 -3.29 -2.13
N GLU A 91 -6.88 -3.51 -3.44
CA GLU A 91 -5.95 -4.51 -3.95
C GLU A 91 -4.85 -3.83 -4.75
N LEU A 92 -3.61 -4.23 -4.52
CA LEU A 92 -2.45 -3.79 -5.29
C LEU A 92 -1.94 -4.97 -6.11
N ASN A 93 -2.28 -4.95 -7.40
CA ASN A 93 -1.90 -5.99 -8.34
C ASN A 93 -0.49 -5.75 -8.88
N ILE A 94 0.33 -6.81 -8.90
CA ILE A 94 1.73 -6.75 -9.30
C ILE A 94 2.06 -7.87 -10.26
N ILE A 95 2.79 -7.55 -11.32
CA ILE A 95 3.51 -8.50 -12.16
C ILE A 95 5.00 -8.40 -11.82
N LEU A 96 5.59 -9.53 -11.41
CA LEU A 96 6.99 -9.59 -10.99
C LEU A 96 7.85 -10.33 -12.01
N LYS A 97 8.89 -9.67 -12.52
CA LYS A 97 9.91 -10.29 -13.37
C LYS A 97 11.28 -10.17 -12.74
N GLY A 98 12.08 -11.23 -12.79
CA GLY A 98 13.43 -11.22 -12.25
C GLY A 98 14.44 -11.91 -13.15
N ASP A 99 15.71 -11.69 -12.87
CA ASP A 99 16.84 -12.31 -13.56
C ASP A 99 16.98 -13.80 -13.24
N VAL A 100 16.73 -14.17 -11.99
CA VAL A 100 16.83 -15.54 -11.48
C VAL A 100 15.61 -15.90 -10.62
N ASP A 101 15.31 -17.19 -10.53
CA ASP A 101 14.15 -17.69 -9.79
C ASP A 101 14.21 -17.31 -8.29
N GLY A 102 15.39 -17.39 -7.67
CA GLY A 102 15.57 -17.09 -6.26
C GLY A 102 15.28 -15.63 -5.86
N SER A 103 15.56 -14.66 -6.74
CA SER A 103 15.25 -13.25 -6.48
C SER A 103 13.75 -12.99 -6.59
N VAL A 104 13.09 -13.61 -7.57
CA VAL A 104 11.63 -13.56 -7.76
C VAL A 104 10.91 -14.16 -6.55
N GLU A 105 11.36 -15.32 -6.05
CA GLU A 105 10.77 -15.94 -4.86
C GLU A 105 10.94 -15.09 -3.60
N ALA A 106 12.16 -14.58 -3.36
CA ALA A 106 12.44 -13.74 -2.19
C ALA A 106 11.59 -12.47 -2.18
N LEU A 107 11.41 -11.82 -3.34
CA LEU A 107 10.54 -10.66 -3.49
C LEU A 107 9.06 -11.01 -3.36
N THR A 108 8.62 -12.14 -3.92
CA THR A 108 7.23 -12.62 -3.79
C THR A 108 6.85 -12.75 -2.31
N ASP A 109 7.66 -13.47 -1.53
CA ASP A 109 7.41 -13.69 -0.11
C ASP A 109 7.43 -12.38 0.68
N SER A 110 8.34 -11.47 0.34
CA SER A 110 8.46 -10.17 1.00
C SER A 110 7.27 -9.29 0.71
N PHE A 111 6.79 -9.22 -0.53
CA PHE A 111 5.64 -8.43 -0.94
C PHE A 111 4.34 -8.96 -0.34
N GLN A 112 4.15 -10.28 -0.31
CA GLN A 112 2.96 -10.87 0.31
C GLN A 112 2.88 -10.55 1.81
N LYS A 113 4.02 -10.52 2.53
CA LYS A 113 4.09 -10.13 3.94
C LYS A 113 3.73 -8.67 4.22
N LEU A 114 3.73 -7.80 3.20
CA LEU A 114 3.31 -6.41 3.35
C LEU A 114 1.79 -6.24 3.33
N SER A 115 1.04 -7.27 2.91
CA SER A 115 -0.43 -7.20 2.88
C SER A 115 -0.99 -6.94 4.27
N THR A 116 -1.96 -6.04 4.33
CA THR A 116 -2.69 -5.65 5.55
C THR A 116 -4.18 -5.96 5.38
N GLU A 117 -4.98 -5.70 6.43
CA GLU A 117 -6.44 -5.85 6.34
C GLU A 117 -7.09 -4.83 5.39
N GLU A 118 -6.44 -3.69 5.16
CA GLU A 118 -6.93 -2.59 4.31
C GLU A 118 -6.40 -2.71 2.87
N ILE A 119 -5.16 -3.17 2.68
CA ILE A 119 -4.54 -3.31 1.35
C ILE A 119 -3.98 -4.72 1.18
N GLN A 120 -4.50 -5.47 0.22
CA GLN A 120 -3.97 -6.78 -0.16
C GLN A 120 -3.01 -6.67 -1.35
N VAL A 121 -1.79 -7.19 -1.21
CA VAL A 121 -0.82 -7.27 -2.31
C VAL A 121 -1.02 -8.58 -3.07
N ASN A 122 -1.35 -8.47 -4.37
CA ASN A 122 -1.67 -9.60 -5.25
C ASN A 122 -0.62 -9.72 -6.36
N ILE A 123 0.16 -10.80 -6.34
CA ILE A 123 1.10 -11.10 -7.43
C ILE A 123 0.38 -11.94 -8.47
N LEU A 124 -0.03 -11.31 -9.57
CA LEU A 124 -0.82 -11.93 -10.63
C LEU A 124 0.03 -12.87 -11.50
N HIS A 125 1.27 -12.45 -11.77
CA HIS A 125 2.21 -13.22 -12.56
C HIS A 125 3.62 -13.02 -12.02
N LYS A 126 4.35 -14.12 -11.90
CA LYS A 126 5.78 -14.11 -11.58
C LYS A 126 6.55 -14.89 -12.63
N GLY A 127 7.69 -14.37 -13.08
CA GLY A 127 8.48 -15.04 -14.10
C GLY A 127 9.94 -14.62 -14.12
N VAL A 128 10.76 -15.48 -14.74
CA VAL A 128 12.19 -15.22 -14.95
C VAL A 128 12.40 -14.71 -16.38
N GLY A 129 13.21 -13.68 -16.54
CA GLY A 129 13.56 -13.05 -17.82
C GLY A 129 13.06 -11.62 -17.97
N ALA A 130 13.35 -11.05 -19.14
CA ALA A 130 12.99 -9.68 -19.48
C ALA A 130 11.47 -9.42 -19.49
N ILE A 131 11.09 -8.15 -19.34
CA ILE A 131 9.68 -7.73 -19.39
C ILE A 131 9.26 -7.65 -20.86
N THR A 132 8.19 -8.36 -21.20
CA THR A 132 7.69 -8.51 -22.58
C THR A 132 6.38 -7.77 -22.78
N GLU A 133 5.97 -7.59 -24.04
CA GLU A 133 4.70 -6.95 -24.41
C GLU A 133 3.50 -7.67 -23.78
N SER A 134 3.54 -9.00 -23.70
CA SER A 134 2.48 -9.80 -23.07
C SER A 134 2.33 -9.49 -21.58
N ASP A 135 3.42 -9.17 -20.89
CA ASP A 135 3.37 -8.79 -19.47
C ASP A 135 2.70 -7.41 -19.31
N VAL A 136 2.98 -6.47 -20.21
CA VAL A 136 2.35 -5.14 -20.24
C VAL A 136 0.87 -5.21 -20.53
N LEU A 137 0.46 -6.06 -21.48
CA LEU A 137 -0.95 -6.28 -21.79
C LEU A 137 -1.69 -6.92 -20.62
N LEU A 138 -1.08 -7.88 -19.93
CA LEU A 138 -1.66 -8.49 -18.72
C LEU A 138 -1.82 -7.46 -17.60
N ALA A 139 -0.82 -6.57 -17.43
CA ALA A 139 -0.88 -5.49 -16.46
C ALA A 139 -2.02 -4.52 -16.75
N SER A 140 -2.16 -4.09 -18.00
CA SER A 140 -3.25 -3.21 -18.43
C SER A 140 -4.64 -3.83 -18.26
N ALA A 141 -4.78 -5.13 -18.54
CA ALA A 141 -6.06 -5.81 -18.36
C ALA A 141 -6.47 -6.00 -16.89
N SER A 142 -5.53 -5.88 -15.95
CA SER A 142 -5.73 -6.23 -14.53
C SER A 142 -5.40 -5.10 -13.56
N ASP A 143 -5.21 -3.87 -14.07
CA ASP A 143 -4.76 -2.70 -13.30
C ASP A 143 -3.55 -3.03 -12.39
N ALA A 144 -2.51 -3.64 -12.97
CA ALA A 144 -1.33 -4.06 -12.24
C ALA A 144 -0.09 -3.20 -12.58
N ILE A 145 0.79 -3.03 -11.61
CA ILE A 145 2.13 -2.47 -11.83
C ILE A 145 3.13 -3.57 -12.18
N ILE A 146 4.18 -3.23 -12.93
CA ILE A 146 5.23 -4.18 -13.28
C ILE A 146 6.50 -3.87 -12.49
N VAL A 147 6.98 -4.86 -11.74
CA VAL A 147 8.23 -4.81 -10.99
C VAL A 147 9.24 -5.74 -11.64
N GLY A 148 10.35 -5.16 -12.12
CA GLY A 148 11.49 -5.89 -12.68
C GLY A 148 12.69 -5.90 -11.73
N PHE A 149 13.23 -7.05 -11.38
CA PHE A 149 14.47 -7.18 -10.60
C PHE A 149 15.64 -7.60 -11.50
N ASN A 150 16.63 -6.73 -11.65
CA ASN A 150 17.77 -6.90 -12.58
C ASN A 150 17.37 -7.19 -14.05
N VAL A 151 16.13 -6.91 -14.42
CA VAL A 151 15.60 -7.09 -15.77
C VAL A 151 15.07 -5.78 -16.32
N ARG A 152 15.04 -5.69 -17.65
CA ARG A 152 14.56 -4.51 -18.38
C ARG A 152 13.46 -4.90 -19.36
N PRO A 153 12.57 -3.96 -19.73
CA PRO A 153 11.67 -4.16 -20.85
C PRO A 153 12.45 -4.31 -22.17
N VAL A 154 11.95 -5.18 -23.04
CA VAL A 154 12.53 -5.47 -24.35
C VAL A 154 11.49 -5.29 -25.47
N GLY A 155 11.96 -5.04 -26.69
CA GLY A 155 11.07 -4.80 -27.84
C GLY A 155 10.23 -3.55 -27.64
N ASN A 156 8.94 -3.61 -28.01
CA ASN A 156 8.02 -2.48 -27.87
C ASN A 156 7.33 -2.44 -26.50
N ALA A 157 7.75 -3.25 -25.52
CA ALA A 157 7.10 -3.30 -24.21
C ALA A 157 7.09 -1.92 -23.51
N ARG A 158 8.15 -1.12 -23.67
CA ARG A 158 8.22 0.24 -23.12
C ARG A 158 7.18 1.16 -23.76
N ASP A 159 7.11 1.17 -25.09
CA ASP A 159 6.20 2.03 -25.84
C ASP A 159 4.73 1.68 -25.57
N ILE A 160 4.42 0.38 -25.44
CA ILE A 160 3.07 -0.08 -25.06
C ILE A 160 2.76 0.34 -23.63
N ALA A 161 3.71 0.24 -22.71
CA ALA A 161 3.49 0.64 -21.32
C ALA A 161 3.23 2.14 -21.20
N ASP A 162 3.99 2.97 -21.92
CA ASP A 162 3.77 4.42 -21.94
C ASP A 162 2.41 4.78 -22.58
N LYS A 163 1.97 4.02 -23.59
CA LYS A 163 0.67 4.22 -24.27
C LYS A 163 -0.52 3.80 -23.41
N GLU A 164 -0.40 2.70 -22.69
CA GLU A 164 -1.45 2.14 -21.83
C GLU A 164 -1.33 2.63 -20.37
N GLU A 165 -0.44 3.59 -20.12
CA GLU A 165 -0.17 4.23 -18.81
C GLU A 165 0.20 3.24 -17.69
N ILE A 166 0.94 2.19 -18.03
CA ILE A 166 1.40 1.15 -17.10
C ILE A 166 2.75 1.51 -16.48
N ASP A 167 2.81 1.57 -15.15
CA ASP A 167 4.07 1.82 -14.42
C ASP A 167 4.99 0.58 -14.46
N ILE A 168 6.19 0.76 -15.01
CA ILE A 168 7.26 -0.24 -15.01
C ILE A 168 8.41 0.27 -14.14
N ARG A 169 8.62 -0.40 -13.01
CA ARG A 169 9.75 -0.10 -12.11
C ARG A 169 10.78 -1.21 -12.12
N THR A 170 12.03 -0.82 -12.36
CA THR A 170 13.16 -1.76 -12.37
C THR A 170 14.08 -1.49 -11.19
N TYR A 171 14.42 -2.52 -10.43
CA TYR A 171 15.27 -2.46 -9.26
C TYR A 171 16.46 -3.40 -9.39
N SER A 172 17.54 -3.06 -8.69
CA SER A 172 18.70 -3.94 -8.52
C SER A 172 18.94 -4.32 -7.05
N ILE A 173 18.19 -3.70 -6.13
CA ILE A 173 18.29 -3.90 -4.68
C ILE A 173 16.91 -4.25 -4.15
N ILE A 174 16.82 -5.36 -3.39
CA ILE A 174 15.53 -5.90 -2.90
C ILE A 174 14.86 -4.90 -1.94
N TYR A 175 15.63 -4.25 -1.07
CA TYR A 175 15.09 -3.29 -0.10
C TYR A 175 14.45 -2.07 -0.75
N ASP A 176 15.02 -1.59 -1.86
CA ASP A 176 14.47 -0.44 -2.59
C ASP A 176 13.09 -0.81 -3.17
N ALA A 177 12.97 -1.99 -3.76
CA ALA A 177 11.69 -2.48 -4.28
C ALA A 177 10.63 -2.63 -3.17
N ILE A 178 11.02 -3.12 -1.99
CA ILE A 178 10.15 -3.25 -0.83
C ILE A 178 9.71 -1.89 -0.30
N ASN A 179 10.63 -0.92 -0.21
CA ASN A 179 10.33 0.42 0.30
C ASN A 179 9.42 1.19 -0.66
N ASP A 180 9.71 1.19 -1.95
CA ASP A 180 8.84 1.82 -2.95
C ASP A 180 7.43 1.22 -2.94
N LEU A 181 7.32 -0.11 -2.75
CA LEU A 181 6.02 -0.75 -2.64
C LEU A 181 5.27 -0.33 -1.38
N LYS A 182 5.97 -0.23 -0.24
CA LYS A 182 5.38 0.32 0.99
C LYS A 182 4.92 1.75 0.80
N ASP A 183 5.73 2.61 0.18
CA ASP A 183 5.39 4.01 -0.06
C ASP A 183 4.16 4.14 -0.97
N ALA A 184 4.06 3.29 -2.00
CA ALA A 184 2.87 3.21 -2.85
C ALA A 184 1.63 2.80 -2.05
N MET A 185 1.75 1.77 -1.20
CA MET A 185 0.67 1.35 -0.31
C MET A 185 0.29 2.45 0.70
N GLU A 186 1.24 3.21 1.26
CA GLU A 186 0.93 4.37 2.12
C GLU A 186 0.19 5.47 1.37
N GLY A 187 0.52 5.69 0.09
CA GLY A 187 -0.20 6.63 -0.77
C GLY A 187 -1.65 6.21 -1.07
N MET A 188 -1.96 4.92 -0.98
CA MET A 188 -3.31 4.37 -1.14
C MET A 188 -4.16 4.47 0.14
N LEU A 189 -3.55 4.71 1.30
CA LEU A 189 -4.26 4.84 2.56
C LEU A 189 -4.93 6.21 2.68
N SER A 190 -6.21 6.20 3.06
CA SER A 190 -6.93 7.41 3.43
C SER A 190 -6.25 8.08 4.65
N PRO A 191 -6.06 9.41 4.65
CA PRO A 191 -5.46 10.11 5.78
C PRO A 191 -6.32 9.95 7.04
N GLU A 192 -5.68 9.76 8.20
CA GLU A 192 -6.35 9.77 9.49
C GLU A 192 -6.64 11.22 9.89
N VAL A 193 -7.91 11.50 10.19
CA VAL A 193 -8.30 12.80 10.74
C VAL A 193 -7.96 12.81 12.23
N LYS A 194 -7.03 13.69 12.65
CA LYS A 194 -6.73 13.95 14.06
C LYS A 194 -7.21 15.33 14.46
N GLU A 195 -7.83 15.41 15.62
CA GLU A 195 -8.19 16.69 16.21
C GLU A 195 -6.98 17.29 16.93
N GLU A 196 -6.62 18.51 16.57
CA GLU A 196 -5.62 19.30 17.26
C GLU A 196 -6.26 20.54 17.90
N VAL A 197 -6.07 20.68 19.21
CA VAL A 197 -6.58 21.81 19.99
C VAL A 197 -5.80 23.07 19.65
N THR A 198 -6.48 24.08 19.11
CA THR A 198 -5.86 25.34 18.69
C THR A 198 -5.81 26.37 19.81
N GLY A 199 -6.75 26.32 20.75
CA GLY A 199 -6.81 27.26 21.86
C GLY A 199 -7.97 27.02 22.82
N THR A 200 -7.93 27.73 23.94
CA THR A 200 -8.96 27.68 24.98
C THR A 200 -9.38 29.10 25.36
N ALA A 201 -10.67 29.30 25.60
CA ALA A 201 -11.23 30.55 26.12
C ALA A 201 -12.16 30.28 27.30
N GLU A 202 -12.22 31.22 28.22
CA GLU A 202 -13.08 31.16 29.40
C GLU A 202 -14.23 32.15 29.25
N ILE A 203 -15.46 31.69 29.49
CA ILE A 203 -16.66 32.54 29.43
C ILE A 203 -16.73 33.39 30.71
N ARG A 204 -16.73 34.72 30.54
CA ARG A 204 -16.78 35.68 31.65
C ARG A 204 -18.13 36.35 31.80
N GLU A 205 -18.78 36.64 30.68
CA GLU A 205 -20.09 37.29 30.66
C GLU A 205 -20.96 36.68 29.57
N ILE A 206 -22.28 36.72 29.74
CA ILE A 206 -23.22 36.21 28.74
C ILE A 206 -24.18 37.31 28.30
N PHE A 207 -24.20 37.56 26.98
CA PHE A 207 -25.11 38.51 26.36
C PHE A 207 -26.25 37.78 25.67
N LYS A 208 -27.49 38.07 26.09
CA LYS A 208 -28.69 37.54 25.41
C LYS A 208 -29.18 38.56 24.40
N VAL A 209 -29.09 38.24 23.12
CA VAL A 209 -29.55 39.13 22.03
C VAL A 209 -30.82 38.56 21.42
N SER A 210 -31.88 39.38 21.41
CA SER A 210 -33.17 39.04 20.79
C SER A 210 -32.95 38.66 19.32
N LYS A 211 -33.41 37.46 18.92
CA LYS A 211 -33.29 36.84 17.57
C LYS A 211 -31.96 36.13 17.24
N ILE A 212 -30.87 36.41 17.94
CA ILE A 212 -29.55 35.80 17.63
C ILE A 212 -29.22 34.66 18.59
N GLY A 213 -29.63 34.75 19.87
CA GLY A 213 -29.37 33.73 20.89
C GLY A 213 -28.45 34.23 22.00
N SER A 214 -27.81 33.29 22.72
CA SER A 214 -26.81 33.60 23.75
C SER A 214 -25.42 33.78 23.10
N ILE A 215 -24.77 34.91 23.38
CA ILE A 215 -23.39 35.20 22.97
C ILE A 215 -22.51 35.15 24.22
N ALA A 216 -21.49 34.32 24.18
CA ALA A 216 -20.49 34.22 25.23
C ALA A 216 -19.45 35.34 25.06
N GLY A 217 -19.33 36.22 26.05
CA GLY A 217 -18.20 37.12 26.21
C GLY A 217 -17.06 36.36 26.86
N CYS A 218 -16.05 35.99 26.07
CA CYS A 218 -14.96 35.13 26.49
C CYS A 218 -13.61 35.86 26.43
N MET A 219 -12.66 35.40 27.24
CA MET A 219 -11.25 35.78 27.10
C MET A 219 -10.44 34.55 26.69
N VAL A 220 -9.62 34.66 25.65
CA VAL A 220 -8.75 33.56 25.21
C VAL A 220 -7.62 33.37 26.22
N THR A 221 -7.60 32.21 26.90
CA THR A 221 -6.62 31.87 27.93
C THR A 221 -5.37 31.21 27.35
N ASN A 222 -5.52 30.44 26.27
CA ASN A 222 -4.40 29.79 25.60
C ASN A 222 -4.60 29.68 24.09
N GLY A 223 -3.50 29.67 23.34
CA GLY A 223 -3.49 29.48 21.89
C GLY A 223 -4.22 30.55 21.10
N LYS A 224 -4.88 30.12 20.01
CA LYS A 224 -5.71 30.96 19.14
C LYS A 224 -7.01 30.26 18.82
N ILE A 225 -8.08 31.04 18.68
CA ILE A 225 -9.37 30.52 18.23
C ILE A 225 -9.68 31.06 16.85
N PHE A 226 -9.98 30.15 15.92
CA PHE A 226 -10.39 30.49 14.56
C PHE A 226 -11.91 30.40 14.44
N ARG A 227 -12.49 31.23 13.58
CA ARG A 227 -13.93 31.21 13.31
C ARG A 227 -14.40 29.86 12.74
N SER A 228 -13.54 29.17 12.00
CA SER A 228 -13.81 27.87 11.38
C SER A 228 -13.52 26.67 12.29
N SER A 229 -13.09 26.88 13.52
CA SER A 229 -12.79 25.79 14.46
C SER A 229 -14.06 25.11 14.96
N GLY A 230 -13.97 23.79 15.15
CA GLY A 230 -14.87 23.07 16.05
C GLY A 230 -14.62 23.50 17.48
N VAL A 231 -15.65 23.43 18.32
CA VAL A 231 -15.58 23.85 19.73
C VAL A 231 -16.21 22.82 20.65
N ARG A 232 -15.59 22.64 21.82
CA ARG A 232 -16.09 21.87 22.95
C ARG A 232 -16.35 22.82 24.11
N LEU A 233 -17.56 22.78 24.64
CA LEU A 233 -17.91 23.46 25.88
C LEU A 233 -17.64 22.50 27.04
N ILE A 234 -16.80 22.93 27.97
CA ILE A 234 -16.36 22.16 29.12
C ILE A 234 -16.83 22.87 30.39
N ARG A 235 -17.52 22.13 31.26
CA ARG A 235 -18.00 22.61 32.56
C ARG A 235 -17.53 21.63 33.63
N ASP A 236 -16.86 22.15 34.66
CA ASP A 236 -16.30 21.33 35.75
C ASP A 236 -15.42 20.16 35.27
N GLY A 237 -14.71 20.36 34.14
CA GLY A 237 -13.84 19.34 33.52
C GLY A 237 -14.55 18.31 32.64
N VAL A 238 -15.87 18.42 32.42
CA VAL A 238 -16.65 17.51 31.57
C VAL A 238 -17.12 18.22 30.31
N VAL A 239 -17.01 17.57 29.15
CA VAL A 239 -17.55 18.09 27.87
C VAL A 239 -19.07 18.05 27.91
N VAL A 240 -19.69 19.23 27.92
CA VAL A 240 -21.15 19.41 27.95
C VAL A 240 -21.71 19.42 26.53
N HIS A 241 -20.95 19.98 25.58
CA HIS A 241 -21.39 20.09 24.19
C HIS A 241 -20.19 20.14 23.24
N THR A 242 -20.34 19.52 22.07
CA THR A 242 -19.40 19.60 20.95
C THR A 242 -20.16 20.14 19.74
N GLY A 243 -19.62 21.16 19.10
CA GLY A 243 -20.25 21.80 17.95
C GLY A 243 -19.30 22.72 17.19
N GLU A 244 -19.87 23.63 16.41
CA GLU A 244 -19.12 24.62 15.61
C GLU A 244 -19.43 26.04 16.10
N LEU A 245 -18.51 26.97 15.83
CA LEU A 245 -18.79 28.40 16.03
C LEU A 245 -19.73 28.93 14.93
N ALA A 246 -20.85 29.52 15.35
CA ALA A 246 -21.71 30.31 14.47
C ALA A 246 -21.11 31.68 14.17
N SER A 247 -20.50 32.31 15.18
CA SER A 247 -19.80 33.58 15.01
C SER A 247 -18.64 33.75 15.98
N LEU A 248 -17.64 34.49 15.51
CA LEU A 248 -16.50 34.95 16.28
C LEU A 248 -16.33 36.45 16.02
N LYS A 249 -16.51 37.25 17.07
CA LYS A 249 -16.45 38.70 16.99
C LYS A 249 -15.48 39.25 18.01
N ARG A 250 -14.82 40.36 17.68
CA ARG A 250 -14.10 41.18 18.64
C ARG A 250 -14.79 42.52 18.73
N PHE A 251 -15.32 42.85 19.91
CA PHE A 251 -16.25 43.96 20.09
C PHE A 251 -17.47 43.84 19.16
N LYS A 252 -17.52 44.61 18.08
CA LYS A 252 -18.64 44.60 17.11
C LYS A 252 -18.27 43.97 15.77
N ASP A 253 -16.99 43.71 15.53
CA ASP A 253 -16.47 43.28 14.23
C ASP A 253 -16.29 41.77 14.17
N ASP A 254 -16.72 41.14 13.07
CA ASP A 254 -16.44 39.73 12.81
C ASP A 254 -14.95 39.56 12.46
N VAL A 255 -14.29 38.64 13.17
CA VAL A 255 -12.85 38.39 13.03
C VAL A 255 -12.60 36.95 12.62
N LYS A 256 -11.50 36.73 11.90
CA LYS A 256 -11.09 35.38 11.46
C LYS A 256 -10.46 34.58 12.59
N GLU A 257 -9.66 35.24 13.42
CA GLU A 257 -8.97 34.62 14.56
C GLU A 257 -8.88 35.58 15.75
N VAL A 258 -8.79 35.02 16.94
CA VAL A 258 -8.50 35.75 18.18
C VAL A 258 -7.37 35.04 18.92
N SER A 259 -6.35 35.80 19.30
CA SER A 259 -5.18 35.29 20.02
C SER A 259 -5.32 35.40 21.53
N LYS A 260 -4.53 34.60 22.25
CA LYS A 260 -4.40 34.65 23.71
C LYS A 260 -4.34 36.07 24.27
N GLY A 261 -5.07 36.31 25.36
CA GLY A 261 -5.09 37.56 26.11
C GLY A 261 -6.05 38.62 25.58
N TYR A 262 -6.75 38.36 24.47
CA TYR A 262 -7.79 39.24 23.95
C TYR A 262 -9.19 38.72 24.28
N ASP A 263 -10.10 39.68 24.53
CA ASP A 263 -11.53 39.41 24.67
C ASP A 263 -12.20 39.22 23.30
N CYS A 264 -13.16 38.31 23.25
CA CYS A 264 -13.96 38.01 22.07
C CYS A 264 -15.39 37.59 22.44
N GLY A 265 -16.32 37.90 21.55
CA GLY A 265 -17.68 37.35 21.55
C GLY A 265 -17.73 36.09 20.70
N MET A 266 -18.20 34.99 21.30
CA MET A 266 -18.33 33.70 20.63
C MET A 266 -19.79 33.24 20.68
N GLN A 267 -20.25 32.65 19.59
CA GLN A 267 -21.56 32.04 19.54
C GLN A 267 -21.44 30.60 19.05
N ILE A 268 -21.98 29.65 19.80
CA ILE A 268 -22.01 28.24 19.41
C ILE A 268 -23.26 27.99 18.56
N LYS A 269 -23.09 27.32 17.44
CA LYS A 269 -24.18 27.00 16.50
C LYS A 269 -25.17 26.05 17.16
N ASN A 270 -26.46 26.39 17.10
CA ASN A 270 -27.56 25.58 17.66
C ASN A 270 -27.47 25.24 19.16
N TYR A 271 -26.66 25.98 19.93
CA TYR A 271 -26.49 25.74 21.36
C TYR A 271 -26.50 27.05 22.15
N ASN A 272 -27.31 27.12 23.22
CA ASN A 272 -27.53 28.34 23.99
C ASN A 272 -27.32 28.18 25.51
N ASP A 273 -27.10 26.96 26.03
CA ASP A 273 -26.91 26.67 27.46
C ASP A 273 -25.45 26.86 27.90
N ILE A 274 -24.96 28.08 27.75
CA ILE A 274 -23.64 28.51 28.23
C ILE A 274 -23.77 29.16 29.61
N LYS A 275 -22.76 28.97 30.47
CA LYS A 275 -22.66 29.57 31.80
C LYS A 275 -21.33 30.29 31.97
N GLU A 276 -21.32 31.31 32.82
CA GLU A 276 -20.09 31.97 33.24
C GLU A 276 -19.21 30.97 33.98
N GLY A 277 -17.91 30.98 33.69
CA GLY A 277 -16.94 29.99 34.17
C GLY A 277 -16.80 28.74 33.30
N ASP A 278 -17.65 28.54 32.28
CA ASP A 278 -17.44 27.46 31.31
C ASP A 278 -16.18 27.74 30.46
N ILE A 279 -15.50 26.67 30.02
CA ILE A 279 -14.34 26.74 29.15
C ILE A 279 -14.74 26.29 27.75
N ILE A 280 -14.41 27.09 26.74
CA ILE A 280 -14.54 26.74 25.33
C ILE A 280 -13.16 26.31 24.83
N GLU A 281 -13.03 25.05 24.46
CA GLU A 281 -11.86 24.49 23.78
C GLU A 281 -12.11 24.46 22.28
N ALA A 282 -11.27 25.16 21.51
CA ALA A 282 -11.33 25.16 20.06
C ALA A 282 -10.36 24.11 19.50
N PHE A 283 -10.82 23.30 18.56
CA PHE A 283 -10.03 22.31 17.87
C PHE A 283 -10.24 22.40 16.35
N HIS A 284 -9.30 21.85 15.62
CA HIS A 284 -9.43 21.67 14.18
C HIS A 284 -9.05 20.24 13.80
N GLU A 285 -9.67 19.75 12.74
CA GLU A 285 -9.36 18.47 12.14
C GLU A 285 -8.16 18.64 11.19
N VAL A 286 -7.10 17.89 11.45
CA VAL A 286 -5.90 17.82 10.61
C VAL A 286 -5.85 16.44 9.98
N GLU A 287 -5.82 16.39 8.66
CA GLU A 287 -5.54 15.18 7.90
C GLU A 287 -4.07 14.80 8.07
N VAL A 288 -3.82 13.69 8.77
CA VAL A 288 -2.48 13.13 8.94
C VAL A 288 -2.36 11.90 8.06
N LYS A 289 -1.36 11.90 7.16
CA LYS A 289 -1.06 10.74 6.32
C LYS A 289 -0.82 9.50 7.19
N LYS A 290 -1.59 8.45 6.94
CA LYS A 290 -1.45 7.16 7.63
C LYS A 290 -0.17 6.48 7.12
N LYS A 291 0.60 5.91 8.04
CA LYS A 291 1.78 5.10 7.71
C LYS A 291 1.48 3.63 7.95
N LEU A 292 2.07 2.76 7.13
CA LEU A 292 2.00 1.33 7.34
C LEU A 292 2.75 0.97 8.62
N LYS A 293 2.10 0.23 9.51
CA LYS A 293 2.68 -0.27 10.77
C LYS A 293 3.40 -1.59 10.56
#